data_AF-A0A3E1NJ83-F1
#
_entry.id   AF-A0A3E1NJ83-F1
#
_cell.length_a   1.000
_cell.length_b   1.000
_cell.length_c   1.000
_cell.angle_alpha   90.00
_cell.angle_beta   90.00
_cell.angle_gamma   90.00
#
_symmetry.space_group_name_H-M   'P 1'
#
loop_
_entity.id
_entity.type
_entity.pdbx_description
1 polymer ?
#
loop_
_entity_poly.entity_id
_entity_poly.type
_entity_poly.pdbx_seq_one_letter_code
_entity_poly.pdbx_strand_id
1 'polypeptide(L)'
;MVFSIPGVIFDEQVFSDMAIQHRSGIGIIVLLLLSGWYNTLCASDSLQVHQLLNRIAAQQVRTSGKFAAGMFPSYREYDKHRNHFKDDDNAFYTGLVVFTLRQLRPHLPPADQLLCDTIISRAAPVYARFRNTKGRNTYNFWQTDPPTVFPNGGWLNWMNKTHTLPDDMDDTAIVLMAMDAPDSVVQQVHALMQGYTNNGKKKVKNTLKAYKHIAAYSTWFGKRMPIDFDVCVLSNVLYMVQQRQLAFTAADSASLQLIQEVVKSREYMLHPSFVAPHYSRSSIILYHLSRLMQLRTLPLLEPYKQQLIADAQLIFAQSDNLVDKIILSTALMRWGVQPPVTAMQTDVPVTALVENSDFVFFIANMTSMLPNPFKQWMGSTGLGRFFYYAPAYNNVLLLEYLVWRKRVNSE
;
A
#
# COMPACT_ATOMS: atom_id res chain seq x y z
N MET A 1 12.02 95.63 -27.86
CA MET A 1 10.55 95.69 -27.99
C MET A 1 10.00 94.71 -26.96
N VAL A 2 9.25 95.21 -25.99
CA VAL A 2 8.68 94.48 -24.85
C VAL A 2 7.54 93.60 -25.33
N PHE A 3 7.46 92.34 -24.87
CA PHE A 3 6.31 91.75 -24.15
C PHE A 3 6.60 90.29 -23.76
N SER A 4 6.06 89.91 -22.60
CA SER A 4 6.27 88.69 -21.82
C SER A 4 4.91 88.00 -21.64
N ILE A 5 4.82 86.66 -21.64
CA ILE A 5 3.83 85.84 -20.89
C ILE A 5 4.48 84.45 -20.53
N PRO A 6 4.21 83.84 -19.35
CA PRO A 6 5.01 82.78 -18.73
C PRO A 6 4.36 81.39 -18.65
N GLY A 7 5.19 80.37 -18.35
CA GLY A 7 4.86 79.26 -17.45
C GLY A 7 4.30 77.97 -18.06
N VAL A 8 5.10 76.90 -18.08
CA VAL A 8 4.80 75.56 -17.51
C VAL A 8 6.16 74.89 -17.23
N ILE A 9 6.50 74.68 -15.95
CA ILE A 9 7.58 73.77 -15.55
C ILE A 9 6.93 72.39 -15.46
N PHE A 10 7.33 71.45 -16.32
CA PHE A 10 6.99 70.05 -16.12
C PHE A 10 7.93 69.48 -15.06
N ASP A 11 7.34 69.11 -13.94
CA ASP A 11 8.01 68.46 -12.82
C ASP A 11 8.33 67.00 -13.18
N GLU A 12 9.62 66.68 -13.36
CA GLU A 12 10.14 65.34 -13.65
C GLU A 12 9.82 64.33 -12.52
N GLN A 13 9.34 64.80 -11.36
CA GLN A 13 9.03 63.95 -10.21
C GLN A 13 7.68 63.22 -10.34
N VAL A 14 6.76 63.69 -11.20
CA VAL A 14 5.42 63.08 -11.37
C VAL A 14 5.45 61.80 -12.24
N PHE A 15 6.39 61.66 -13.17
CA PHE A 15 6.52 60.46 -14.00
C PHE A 15 7.21 59.28 -13.29
N SER A 16 8.04 59.56 -12.28
CA SER A 16 8.68 58.52 -11.46
C SER A 16 7.67 57.83 -10.54
N ASP A 17 6.76 58.58 -9.92
CA ASP A 17 5.79 58.03 -8.97
C ASP A 17 4.66 57.23 -9.66
N MET A 18 4.24 57.62 -10.88
CA MET A 18 3.29 56.82 -11.66
C MET A 18 3.84 55.47 -12.14
N ALA A 19 5.15 55.38 -12.42
CA ALA A 19 5.79 54.13 -12.84
C ALA A 19 5.98 53.15 -11.66
N ILE A 20 6.17 53.66 -10.44
CA ILE A 20 6.32 52.86 -9.22
C ILE A 20 4.95 52.36 -8.71
N GLN A 21 3.89 53.15 -8.86
CA GLN A 21 2.54 52.75 -8.47
C GLN A 21 1.96 51.66 -9.38
N HIS A 22 2.25 51.70 -10.69
CA HIS A 22 1.84 50.65 -11.64
C HIS A 22 2.58 49.32 -11.46
N ARG A 23 3.88 49.35 -11.13
CA ARG A 23 4.65 48.12 -10.85
C ARG A 23 4.22 47.43 -9.56
N SER A 24 3.83 48.21 -8.55
CA SER A 24 3.34 47.72 -7.26
C SER A 24 1.93 47.11 -7.38
N GLY A 25 1.03 47.73 -8.15
CA GLY A 25 -0.32 47.22 -8.40
C GLY A 25 -0.35 45.93 -9.23
N ILE A 26 0.50 45.82 -10.26
CA ILE A 26 0.63 44.59 -11.06
C ILE A 26 1.23 43.45 -10.21
N GLY A 27 2.21 43.73 -9.36
CA GLY A 27 2.76 42.75 -8.43
C GLY A 27 1.70 42.21 -7.46
N ILE A 28 0.86 43.09 -6.91
CA ILE A 28 -0.25 42.71 -6.01
C ILE A 28 -1.33 41.93 -6.76
N ILE A 29 -1.70 42.33 -7.98
CA ILE A 29 -2.69 41.61 -8.80
C ILE A 29 -2.16 40.24 -9.21
N VAL A 30 -0.88 40.11 -9.58
CA VAL A 30 -0.26 38.82 -9.89
C VAL A 30 -0.18 37.94 -8.63
N LEU A 31 0.19 38.48 -7.47
CA LEU A 31 0.15 37.76 -6.19
C LEU A 31 -1.26 37.32 -5.80
N LEU A 32 -2.27 38.17 -5.99
CA LEU A 32 -3.67 37.85 -5.71
C LEU A 32 -4.22 36.80 -6.69
N LEU A 33 -3.88 36.89 -7.98
CA LEU A 33 -4.24 35.88 -8.97
C LEU A 33 -3.53 34.54 -8.70
N LEU A 34 -2.24 34.56 -8.38
CA LEU A 34 -1.50 33.35 -7.99
C LEU A 34 -2.05 32.75 -6.70
N SER A 35 -2.40 33.56 -5.71
CA SER A 35 -3.04 33.08 -4.47
C SER A 35 -4.45 32.53 -4.71
N GLY A 36 -5.24 33.15 -5.60
CA GLY A 36 -6.57 32.68 -5.98
C GLY A 36 -6.52 31.37 -6.75
N TRP A 37 -5.56 31.22 -7.66
CA TRP A 37 -5.34 29.98 -8.41
C TRP A 37 -4.84 28.84 -7.50
N TYR A 38 -3.91 29.14 -6.58
CA TYR A 38 -3.43 28.18 -5.58
C TYR A 38 -4.56 27.73 -4.64
N ASN A 39 -5.36 28.66 -4.13
CA ASN A 39 -6.52 28.35 -3.29
C ASN A 39 -7.55 27.48 -4.03
N THR A 40 -7.75 27.71 -5.33
CA THR A 40 -8.70 26.94 -6.16
C THR A 40 -8.22 25.50 -6.40
N LEU A 41 -6.92 25.30 -6.64
CA LEU A 41 -6.32 23.97 -6.79
C LEU A 41 -6.36 23.18 -5.46
N CYS A 42 -5.99 23.80 -4.33
CA CYS A 42 -6.05 23.17 -3.01
C CYS A 42 -7.48 22.83 -2.56
N ALA A 43 -8.47 23.65 -2.92
CA ALA A 43 -9.89 23.39 -2.67
C ALA A 43 -10.42 22.22 -3.50
N SER A 44 -10.03 22.13 -4.78
CA SER A 44 -10.39 21.02 -5.67
C SER A 44 -9.85 19.68 -5.17
N ASP A 45 -8.58 19.63 -4.76
CA ASP A 45 -7.96 18.40 -4.23
C ASP A 45 -8.60 17.97 -2.90
N SER A 46 -8.94 18.93 -2.03
CA SER A 46 -9.60 18.62 -0.75
C SER A 46 -11.03 18.10 -0.96
N LEU A 47 -11.76 18.62 -1.95
CA LEU A 47 -13.07 18.10 -2.34
C LEU A 47 -12.98 16.68 -2.91
N GLN A 48 -11.99 16.41 -3.77
CA GLN A 48 -11.75 15.08 -4.33
C GLN A 48 -11.43 14.05 -3.24
N VAL A 49 -10.56 14.40 -2.28
CA VAL A 49 -10.24 13.57 -1.11
C VAL A 49 -11.50 13.24 -0.30
N HIS A 50 -12.32 14.24 0.02
CA HIS A 50 -13.57 14.04 0.76
C HIS A 50 -14.56 13.13 0.02
N GLN A 51 -14.76 13.35 -1.29
CA GLN A 51 -15.64 12.53 -2.12
C GLN A 51 -15.16 11.08 -2.19
N LEU A 52 -13.86 10.86 -2.35
CA LEU A 52 -13.26 9.53 -2.40
C LEU A 52 -13.37 8.81 -1.05
N LEU A 53 -13.19 9.51 0.06
CA LEU A 53 -13.36 8.93 1.40
C LEU A 53 -14.83 8.54 1.66
N ASN A 54 -15.79 9.34 1.21
CA ASN A 54 -17.21 8.96 1.24
C ASN A 54 -17.49 7.73 0.37
N ARG A 55 -16.87 7.64 -0.82
CA ARG A 55 -16.98 6.47 -1.70
C ARG A 55 -16.46 5.21 -1.01
N ILE A 56 -15.29 5.28 -0.36
CA ILE A 56 -14.74 4.20 0.46
C ILE A 56 -15.72 3.85 1.58
N ALA A 57 -16.23 4.84 2.33
CA ALA A 57 -17.18 4.61 3.41
C ALA A 57 -18.47 3.90 2.95
N ALA A 58 -18.92 4.18 1.73
CA ALA A 58 -20.10 3.56 1.11
C ALA A 58 -19.86 2.12 0.64
N GLN A 59 -18.62 1.74 0.37
CA GLN A 59 -18.24 0.36 0.02
C GLN A 59 -18.10 -0.56 1.26
N GLN A 60 -18.07 0.01 2.47
CA GLN A 60 -18.02 -0.77 3.70
C GLN A 60 -19.40 -1.38 4.02
N VAL A 61 -19.44 -2.68 4.28
CA VAL A 61 -20.66 -3.43 4.58
C VAL A 61 -21.30 -2.90 5.85
N ARG A 62 -22.58 -2.51 5.77
CA ARG A 62 -23.36 -1.99 6.92
C ARG A 62 -24.13 -3.07 7.67
N THR A 63 -24.66 -4.04 6.94
CA THR A 63 -25.47 -5.13 7.46
C THR A 63 -24.89 -6.44 6.96
N SER A 64 -24.72 -7.40 7.86
CA SER A 64 -24.15 -8.71 7.52
C SER A 64 -25.02 -9.42 6.47
N GLY A 65 -24.35 -10.02 5.50
CA GLY A 65 -24.95 -10.84 4.45
C GLY A 65 -23.90 -11.80 3.92
N LYS A 66 -23.51 -11.65 2.65
CA LYS A 66 -22.37 -12.38 2.07
C LYS A 66 -21.03 -12.09 2.75
N PHE A 67 -20.92 -10.90 3.33
CA PHE A 67 -19.77 -10.42 4.08
C PHE A 67 -20.27 -9.93 5.45
N ALA A 68 -19.41 -9.95 6.47
CA ALA A 68 -19.75 -9.43 7.78
C ALA A 68 -19.91 -7.90 7.76
N ALA A 69 -20.83 -7.36 8.57
CA ALA A 69 -20.87 -5.92 8.83
C ALA A 69 -19.50 -5.41 9.31
N GLY A 70 -19.07 -4.28 8.76
CA GLY A 70 -17.75 -3.69 9.00
C GLY A 70 -16.66 -4.05 7.98
N MET A 71 -16.86 -5.11 7.19
CA MET A 71 -15.90 -5.55 6.18
C MET A 71 -15.92 -4.68 4.93
N PHE A 72 -14.79 -4.70 4.22
CA PHE A 72 -14.72 -4.34 2.82
C PHE A 72 -14.79 -5.61 1.97
N PRO A 73 -15.74 -5.72 1.03
CA PRO A 73 -15.84 -6.88 0.17
C PRO A 73 -14.57 -7.14 -0.63
N SER A 74 -14.17 -8.40 -0.68
CA SER A 74 -13.10 -8.89 -1.53
C SER A 74 -13.55 -10.08 -2.35
N TYR A 75 -12.90 -10.25 -3.49
CA TYR A 75 -13.30 -11.21 -4.50
C TYR A 75 -12.10 -12.03 -4.95
N ARG A 76 -12.34 -13.29 -5.29
CA ARG A 76 -11.34 -14.22 -5.82
C ARG A 76 -11.69 -14.66 -7.23
N GLU A 77 -10.69 -14.73 -8.09
CA GLU A 77 -10.75 -15.34 -9.41
C GLU A 77 -9.74 -16.50 -9.52
N TYR A 78 -10.12 -17.57 -10.22
CA TYR A 78 -9.34 -18.81 -10.36
C TYR A 78 -8.49 -18.88 -11.64
N ASP A 79 -8.83 -18.04 -12.61
CA ASP A 79 -8.20 -17.94 -13.92
C ASP A 79 -8.46 -16.52 -14.42
N LYS A 80 -7.41 -15.72 -14.66
CA LYS A 80 -7.46 -14.28 -15.00
C LYS A 80 -8.31 -13.99 -16.25
N HIS A 81 -8.67 -15.01 -17.02
CA HIS A 81 -9.41 -14.87 -18.28
C HIS A 81 -10.91 -15.17 -18.16
N ARG A 82 -11.41 -15.52 -16.96
CA ARG A 82 -12.74 -16.10 -16.83
C ARG A 82 -13.80 -15.16 -16.25
N ASN A 83 -13.48 -13.95 -15.79
CA ASN A 83 -14.44 -12.95 -15.26
C ASN A 83 -15.41 -13.53 -14.20
N HIS A 84 -15.05 -14.65 -13.59
CA HIS A 84 -15.89 -15.36 -12.63
C HIS A 84 -15.35 -15.06 -11.23
N PHE A 85 -15.79 -13.94 -10.68
CA PHE A 85 -15.49 -13.51 -9.34
C PHE A 85 -16.32 -14.30 -8.32
N LYS A 86 -15.67 -14.78 -7.27
CA LYS A 86 -16.33 -15.34 -6.10
C LYS A 86 -16.13 -14.42 -4.90
N ASP A 87 -17.19 -14.20 -4.15
CA ASP A 87 -17.11 -13.51 -2.86
C ASP A 87 -16.12 -14.25 -1.96
N ASP A 88 -15.11 -13.53 -1.43
CA ASP A 88 -14.07 -14.08 -0.58
C ASP A 88 -14.02 -13.32 0.75
N ASP A 89 -14.54 -13.96 1.79
CA ASP A 89 -14.59 -13.42 3.15
C ASP A 89 -13.23 -13.62 3.85
N ASN A 90 -12.31 -12.66 3.64
CA ASN A 90 -10.97 -12.64 4.23
C ASN A 90 -10.68 -11.32 4.98
N ALA A 91 -9.73 -11.36 5.92
CA ALA A 91 -9.33 -10.19 6.70
C ALA A 91 -8.43 -9.22 5.93
N PHE A 92 -7.69 -9.72 4.94
CA PHE A 92 -6.54 -9.05 4.33
C PHE A 92 -6.86 -7.63 3.83
N TYR A 93 -7.86 -7.50 2.95
CA TYR A 93 -8.19 -6.19 2.38
C TYR A 93 -8.87 -5.25 3.36
N THR A 94 -9.68 -5.77 4.28
CA THR A 94 -10.24 -4.94 5.36
C THR A 94 -9.13 -4.41 6.26
N GLY A 95 -8.13 -5.25 6.56
CA GLY A 95 -6.91 -4.86 7.27
C GLY A 95 -6.13 -3.77 6.54
N LEU A 96 -5.83 -3.96 5.26
CA LEU A 96 -5.10 -2.99 4.44
C LEU A 96 -5.82 -1.64 4.34
N VAL A 97 -7.13 -1.63 4.08
CA VAL A 97 -7.92 -0.39 4.03
C VAL A 97 -7.82 0.37 5.36
N VAL A 98 -8.09 -0.31 6.47
CA VAL A 98 -8.10 0.32 7.81
C VAL A 98 -6.70 0.80 8.20
N PHE A 99 -5.67 0.00 7.95
CA PHE A 99 -4.28 0.36 8.20
C PHE A 99 -3.88 1.62 7.42
N THR A 100 -4.13 1.67 6.11
CA THR A 100 -3.79 2.85 5.30
C THR A 100 -4.59 4.07 5.75
N LEU A 101 -5.89 3.93 6.03
CA LEU A 101 -6.71 5.05 6.53
C LEU A 101 -6.16 5.62 7.85
N ARG A 102 -5.67 4.76 8.76
CA ARG A 102 -5.01 5.23 9.99
C ARG A 102 -3.77 6.06 9.70
N GLN A 103 -2.96 5.68 8.72
CA GLN A 103 -1.77 6.44 8.33
C GLN A 103 -2.12 7.78 7.68
N LEU A 104 -3.20 7.83 6.90
CA LEU A 104 -3.64 9.06 6.23
C LEU A 104 -4.35 10.02 7.17
N ARG A 105 -5.08 9.50 8.18
CA ARG A 105 -5.92 10.26 9.11
C ARG A 105 -5.27 11.56 9.62
N PRO A 106 -4.02 11.58 10.13
CA PRO A 106 -3.41 12.82 10.65
C PRO A 106 -3.24 13.94 9.61
N HIS A 107 -3.32 13.60 8.32
CA HIS A 107 -3.13 14.53 7.20
C HIS A 107 -4.46 15.00 6.58
N LEU A 108 -5.59 14.58 7.15
CA LEU A 108 -6.92 14.90 6.65
C LEU A 108 -7.59 16.01 7.49
N PRO A 109 -8.52 16.79 6.92
CA PRO A 109 -9.35 17.73 7.67
C PRO A 109 -10.19 17.03 8.77
N PRO A 110 -10.63 17.74 9.83
CA PRO A 110 -11.37 17.13 10.94
C PRO A 110 -12.61 16.30 10.54
N ALA A 111 -13.37 16.76 9.55
CA ALA A 111 -14.54 16.03 9.04
C ALA A 111 -14.16 14.68 8.42
N ASP A 112 -13.06 14.64 7.69
CA ASP A 112 -12.52 13.42 7.07
C ASP A 112 -11.88 12.50 8.10
N GLN A 113 -11.23 13.05 9.13
CA GLN A 113 -10.74 12.26 10.27
C GLN A 113 -11.87 11.51 10.96
N LEU A 114 -13.01 12.17 11.21
CA LEU A 114 -14.19 11.54 11.79
C LEU A 114 -14.73 10.42 10.90
N LEU A 115 -14.72 10.61 9.58
CA LEU A 115 -15.15 9.59 8.64
C LEU A 115 -14.20 8.39 8.65
N CYS A 116 -12.88 8.61 8.71
CA CYS A 116 -11.89 7.55 8.95
C CYS A 116 -12.18 6.79 10.25
N ASP A 117 -12.37 7.50 11.37
CA ASP A 117 -12.65 6.88 12.67
C ASP A 117 -13.93 6.04 12.66
N THR A 118 -14.93 6.50 11.91
CA THR A 118 -16.18 5.76 11.72
C THR A 118 -15.96 4.49 10.91
N ILE A 119 -15.15 4.52 9.84
CA ILE A 119 -14.80 3.32 9.07
C ILE A 119 -14.01 2.34 9.95
N ILE A 120 -12.99 2.81 10.66
CA ILE A 120 -12.10 2.02 11.50
C ILE A 120 -12.88 1.33 12.62
N SER A 121 -13.74 2.07 13.34
CA SER A 121 -14.54 1.53 14.44
C SER A 121 -15.52 0.44 13.99
N ARG A 122 -16.11 0.59 12.80
CA ARG A 122 -16.98 -0.44 12.22
C ARG A 122 -16.23 -1.72 11.84
N ALA A 123 -14.97 -1.60 11.40
CA ALA A 123 -14.16 -2.76 11.01
C ALA A 123 -13.61 -3.53 12.22
N ALA A 124 -13.37 -2.87 13.36
CA ALA A 124 -12.70 -3.48 14.52
C ALA A 124 -13.31 -4.84 14.98
N PRO A 125 -14.64 -5.03 15.06
CA PRO A 125 -15.23 -6.31 15.49
C PRO A 125 -14.99 -7.46 14.52
N VAL A 126 -14.70 -7.18 13.24
CA VAL A 126 -14.51 -8.18 12.19
C VAL A 126 -13.31 -9.09 12.49
N TYR A 127 -12.21 -8.52 12.98
CA TYR A 127 -10.93 -9.21 13.09
C TYR A 127 -10.97 -10.41 14.06
N ALA A 128 -11.89 -10.41 15.02
CA ALA A 128 -12.08 -11.53 15.95
C ALA A 128 -12.40 -12.84 15.21
N ARG A 129 -13.08 -12.79 14.06
CA ARG A 129 -13.46 -13.96 13.23
C ARG A 129 -12.26 -14.67 12.60
N PHE A 130 -11.13 -13.97 12.49
CA PHE A 130 -9.91 -14.40 11.80
C PHE A 130 -8.77 -14.70 12.78
N ARG A 131 -8.99 -14.44 14.07
CA ARG A 131 -8.00 -14.67 15.11
C ARG A 131 -7.78 -16.15 15.37
N ASN A 132 -6.56 -16.52 15.71
CA ASN A 132 -6.21 -17.88 16.09
C ASN A 132 -7.09 -18.42 17.24
N THR A 133 -7.65 -19.62 17.05
CA THR A 133 -8.54 -20.28 18.03
C THR A 133 -7.82 -20.85 19.26
N LYS A 134 -6.48 -20.90 19.26
CA LYS A 134 -5.68 -21.39 20.40
C LYS A 134 -5.20 -20.26 21.32
N GLY A 135 -5.85 -19.10 21.25
CA GLY A 135 -5.57 -17.95 22.12
C GLY A 135 -4.40 -17.07 21.69
N ARG A 136 -3.71 -17.38 20.58
CA ARG A 136 -2.64 -16.52 20.05
C ARG A 136 -3.23 -15.23 19.45
N ASN A 137 -2.45 -14.15 19.47
CA ASN A 137 -2.78 -12.89 18.80
C ASN A 137 -2.30 -12.88 17.34
N THR A 138 -2.41 -14.03 16.68
CA THR A 138 -2.08 -14.22 15.26
C THR A 138 -3.38 -14.37 14.46
N TYR A 139 -3.33 -14.00 13.19
CA TYR A 139 -4.50 -13.89 12.33
C TYR A 139 -4.32 -14.72 11.07
N ASN A 140 -5.43 -15.23 10.58
CA ASN A 140 -5.52 -16.04 9.38
C ASN A 140 -6.20 -15.26 8.26
N PHE A 141 -5.82 -15.56 7.03
CA PHE A 141 -6.50 -15.03 5.84
C PHE A 141 -8.01 -15.28 5.88
N TRP A 142 -8.43 -16.50 6.24
CA TRP A 142 -9.84 -16.88 6.33
C TRP A 142 -10.30 -17.12 7.77
N GLN A 143 -11.63 -17.23 7.93
CA GLN A 143 -12.26 -17.41 9.24
C GLN A 143 -11.78 -18.70 9.92
N THR A 144 -11.53 -18.57 11.22
CA THR A 144 -10.96 -19.63 12.05
C THR A 144 -12.01 -20.38 12.86
N ASP A 145 -13.16 -19.77 13.13
CA ASP A 145 -14.30 -20.39 13.82
C ASP A 145 -15.66 -19.89 13.26
N PRO A 146 -16.43 -20.74 12.53
CA PRO A 146 -16.01 -22.06 12.05
C PRO A 146 -14.88 -21.94 11.00
N PRO A 147 -13.94 -22.88 10.96
CA PRO A 147 -12.85 -22.84 9.98
C PRO A 147 -13.41 -22.89 8.56
N THR A 148 -13.00 -21.94 7.73
CA THR A 148 -13.42 -21.83 6.33
C THR A 148 -12.20 -21.74 5.42
N VAL A 149 -12.21 -22.51 4.32
CA VAL A 149 -11.15 -22.51 3.30
C VAL A 149 -11.81 -22.33 1.95
N PHE A 150 -11.31 -21.38 1.16
CA PHE A 150 -11.94 -20.93 -0.09
C PHE A 150 -13.45 -20.63 0.05
N PRO A 151 -13.86 -19.56 0.78
CA PRO A 151 -15.27 -19.17 0.86
C PRO A 151 -15.97 -19.20 -0.51
N ASN A 152 -17.19 -19.74 -0.56
CA ASN A 152 -17.95 -19.93 -1.81
C ASN A 152 -17.24 -20.84 -2.86
N GLY A 153 -16.30 -21.68 -2.43
CA GLY A 153 -15.52 -22.59 -3.26
C GLY A 153 -16.28 -23.81 -3.80
N GLY A 154 -17.49 -24.08 -3.31
CA GLY A 154 -18.28 -25.25 -3.69
C GLY A 154 -17.70 -26.53 -3.09
N TRP A 155 -17.31 -27.49 -3.93
CA TRP A 155 -16.74 -28.78 -3.48
C TRP A 155 -15.44 -28.63 -2.68
N LEU A 156 -14.67 -27.55 -2.89
CA LEU A 156 -13.46 -27.25 -2.10
C LEU A 156 -13.77 -27.09 -0.60
N ASN A 157 -14.97 -26.66 -0.25
CA ASN A 157 -15.37 -26.40 1.13
C ASN A 157 -15.50 -27.68 1.96
N TRP A 158 -15.59 -28.86 1.33
CA TRP A 158 -15.56 -30.14 2.03
C TRP A 158 -14.22 -30.38 2.76
N MET A 159 -13.18 -29.65 2.39
CA MET A 159 -11.85 -29.70 3.02
C MET A 159 -11.63 -28.64 4.11
N ASN A 160 -12.66 -27.84 4.47
CA ASN A 160 -12.56 -26.73 5.43
C ASN A 160 -11.92 -27.13 6.77
N LYS A 161 -12.20 -28.36 7.26
CA LYS A 161 -11.66 -28.85 8.54
C LYS A 161 -10.30 -29.55 8.42
N THR A 162 -9.92 -29.99 7.23
CA THR A 162 -8.71 -30.81 7.01
C THR A 162 -7.54 -30.01 6.44
N HIS A 163 -7.81 -28.88 5.79
CA HIS A 163 -6.82 -28.06 5.07
C HIS A 163 -6.86 -26.58 5.47
N THR A 164 -7.19 -26.27 6.73
CA THR A 164 -7.08 -24.90 7.25
C THR A 164 -5.64 -24.39 7.05
N LEU A 165 -5.48 -23.25 6.36
CA LEU A 165 -4.19 -22.58 6.34
C LEU A 165 -3.81 -22.22 7.78
N PRO A 166 -2.53 -22.27 8.16
CA PRO A 166 -2.12 -21.65 9.41
C PRO A 166 -2.19 -20.14 9.26
N ASP A 167 -2.24 -19.45 10.40
CA ASP A 167 -1.98 -18.02 10.47
C ASP A 167 -0.66 -17.69 9.76
N ASP A 168 -0.62 -16.54 9.10
CA ASP A 168 0.56 -16.02 8.42
C ASP A 168 0.96 -14.65 8.99
N MET A 169 2.22 -14.30 8.74
CA MET A 169 2.82 -13.09 9.26
C MET A 169 2.28 -11.82 8.59
N ASP A 170 1.77 -11.93 7.37
CA ASP A 170 1.29 -10.79 6.61
C ASP A 170 -0.04 -10.29 7.17
N ASP A 171 -1.03 -11.18 7.21
CA ASP A 171 -2.33 -10.92 7.81
C ASP A 171 -2.18 -10.51 9.28
N THR A 172 -1.31 -11.19 10.02
CA THR A 172 -1.05 -10.83 11.42
C THR A 172 -0.48 -9.41 11.55
N ALA A 173 0.55 -9.05 10.78
CA ALA A 173 1.12 -7.71 10.86
C ALA A 173 0.12 -6.64 10.43
N ILE A 174 -0.57 -6.85 9.30
CA ILE A 174 -1.58 -5.92 8.77
C ILE A 174 -2.72 -5.73 9.76
N VAL A 175 -3.27 -6.80 10.32
CA VAL A 175 -4.39 -6.72 11.26
C VAL A 175 -3.97 -6.06 12.57
N LEU A 176 -2.78 -6.36 13.11
CA LEU A 176 -2.28 -5.69 14.32
C LEU A 176 -2.10 -4.19 14.13
N MET A 177 -1.60 -3.76 12.96
CA MET A 177 -1.50 -2.34 12.61
C MET A 177 -2.88 -1.70 12.39
N ALA A 178 -3.81 -2.42 11.75
CA ALA A 178 -5.17 -1.96 11.50
C ALA A 178 -5.99 -1.80 12.79
N MET A 179 -5.81 -2.69 13.77
CA MET A 179 -6.45 -2.56 15.08
C MET A 179 -5.79 -1.52 15.98
N ASP A 180 -4.58 -1.05 15.61
CA ASP A 180 -3.69 -0.34 16.52
C ASP A 180 -3.52 -1.13 17.83
N ALA A 181 -3.13 -2.40 17.69
CA ALA A 181 -3.03 -3.33 18.80
C ALA A 181 -2.04 -2.82 19.87
N PRO A 182 -2.30 -3.07 21.17
CA PRO A 182 -1.42 -2.64 22.25
C PRO A 182 0.02 -3.15 22.08
N ASP A 183 1.01 -2.36 22.52
CA ASP A 183 2.42 -2.72 22.39
C ASP A 183 2.74 -4.08 23.03
N SER A 184 2.12 -4.41 24.16
CA SER A 184 2.27 -5.71 24.83
C SER A 184 1.82 -6.88 23.94
N VAL A 185 0.77 -6.69 23.15
CA VAL A 185 0.29 -7.69 22.19
C VAL A 185 1.26 -7.82 21.03
N VAL A 186 1.72 -6.69 20.46
CA VAL A 186 2.67 -6.72 19.34
C VAL A 186 4.00 -7.35 19.77
N GLN A 187 4.51 -7.03 20.97
CA GLN A 187 5.71 -7.63 21.54
C GLN A 187 5.59 -9.15 21.70
N GLN A 188 4.45 -9.65 22.20
CA GLN A 188 4.21 -11.09 22.31
C GLN A 188 4.21 -11.79 20.94
N VAL A 189 3.59 -11.16 19.93
CA VAL A 189 3.56 -11.69 18.57
C VAL A 189 4.95 -11.65 17.94
N HIS A 190 5.70 -10.56 18.11
CA HIS A 190 7.07 -10.41 17.62
C HIS A 190 8.02 -11.43 18.25
N ALA A 191 7.87 -11.72 19.56
CA ALA A 191 8.60 -12.79 20.22
C ALA A 191 8.23 -14.18 19.65
N LEU A 192 6.94 -14.41 19.36
CA LEU A 192 6.47 -15.64 18.73
C LEU A 192 7.04 -15.83 17.32
N MET A 193 7.13 -14.76 16.52
CA MET A 193 7.66 -14.79 15.15
C MET A 193 9.10 -15.35 15.09
N GLN A 194 9.91 -15.15 16.14
CA GLN A 194 11.28 -15.68 16.23
C GLN A 194 11.35 -17.20 16.15
N GLY A 195 10.26 -17.91 16.50
CA GLY A 195 10.16 -19.36 16.37
C GLY A 195 9.96 -19.86 14.94
N TYR A 196 9.73 -18.96 13.98
CA TYR A 196 9.33 -19.27 12.60
C TYR A 196 10.28 -18.66 11.59
N THR A 197 11.53 -19.13 11.62
CA THR A 197 12.61 -18.65 10.74
C THR A 197 13.22 -19.79 9.94
N ASN A 198 13.96 -19.42 8.89
CA ASN A 198 14.79 -20.35 8.13
C ASN A 198 16.02 -20.85 8.91
N ASN A 199 16.21 -20.45 10.18
CA ASN A 199 17.19 -21.08 11.07
C ASN A 199 16.59 -22.18 11.95
N GLY A 200 15.26 -22.37 11.91
CA GLY A 200 14.58 -23.39 12.69
C GLY A 200 14.75 -24.83 12.16
N LYS A 201 13.85 -25.71 12.62
CA LYS A 201 13.85 -27.15 12.26
C LYS A 201 13.64 -27.42 10.77
N LYS A 202 12.97 -26.50 10.08
CA LYS A 202 12.73 -26.56 8.63
C LYS A 202 13.61 -25.54 7.93
N LYS A 203 13.98 -25.87 6.70
CA LYS A 203 14.74 -24.99 5.81
C LYS A 203 13.92 -24.68 4.57
N VAL A 204 14.11 -23.48 4.04
CA VAL A 204 13.52 -23.02 2.78
C VAL A 204 14.03 -23.88 1.63
N LYS A 205 13.12 -24.37 0.79
CA LYS A 205 13.44 -25.25 -0.36
C LYS A 205 13.09 -24.63 -1.70
N ASN A 206 12.34 -23.54 -1.67
CA ASN A 206 11.61 -22.92 -2.77
C ASN A 206 12.06 -21.47 -3.02
N THR A 207 13.28 -21.12 -2.58
CA THR A 207 13.92 -19.82 -2.84
C THR A 207 15.20 -19.96 -3.70
N LEU A 208 15.78 -18.84 -4.13
CA LEU A 208 16.99 -18.79 -4.96
C LEU A 208 18.16 -19.35 -4.15
N LYS A 209 19.08 -20.05 -4.81
CA LYS A 209 20.21 -20.71 -4.13
C LYS A 209 21.00 -19.73 -3.26
N ALA A 210 21.18 -18.50 -3.75
CA ALA A 210 21.86 -17.42 -3.04
C ALA A 210 21.22 -17.09 -1.67
N TYR A 211 19.93 -17.32 -1.47
CA TYR A 211 19.21 -16.86 -0.27
C TYR A 211 18.90 -17.95 0.75
N LYS A 212 19.15 -19.22 0.40
CA LYS A 212 18.80 -20.38 1.25
C LYS A 212 19.44 -20.38 2.63
N HIS A 213 20.55 -19.67 2.81
CA HIS A 213 21.30 -19.63 4.06
C HIS A 213 20.83 -18.51 5.01
N ILE A 214 20.02 -17.56 4.52
CA ILE A 214 19.61 -16.40 5.32
C ILE A 214 18.55 -16.82 6.33
N ALA A 215 18.73 -16.44 7.60
CA ALA A 215 17.88 -16.81 8.73
C ALA A 215 16.58 -15.98 8.85
N ALA A 216 16.06 -15.47 7.74
CA ALA A 216 14.86 -14.62 7.70
C ALA A 216 13.60 -15.36 8.19
N TYR A 217 12.55 -14.59 8.50
CA TYR A 217 11.25 -15.15 8.84
C TYR A 217 10.65 -15.97 7.70
N SER A 218 9.82 -16.93 8.06
CA SER A 218 8.87 -17.54 7.13
C SER A 218 7.59 -16.73 7.06
N THR A 219 6.91 -16.75 5.92
CA THR A 219 5.54 -16.23 5.79
C THR A 219 4.55 -16.87 6.79
N TRP A 220 4.71 -18.15 7.15
CA TRP A 220 3.70 -18.92 7.89
C TRP A 220 4.07 -19.17 9.37
N PHE A 221 3.09 -19.11 10.28
CA PHE A 221 3.21 -19.57 11.68
C PHE A 221 2.96 -21.09 11.85
N GLY A 222 2.87 -21.84 10.74
CA GLY A 222 2.52 -23.26 10.74
C GLY A 222 3.72 -24.19 10.79
N LYS A 223 3.86 -25.01 11.85
CA LYS A 223 4.92 -26.04 11.92
C LYS A 223 4.83 -27.10 10.80
N ARG A 224 3.67 -27.26 10.16
CA ARG A 224 3.44 -28.18 9.03
C ARG A 224 3.70 -27.56 7.66
N MET A 225 3.69 -26.24 7.55
CA MET A 225 4.02 -25.54 6.29
C MET A 225 5.52 -25.55 6.01
N PRO A 226 5.93 -25.46 4.74
CA PRO A 226 7.33 -25.18 4.40
C PRO A 226 7.70 -23.78 4.89
N ILE A 227 9.01 -23.56 5.10
CA ILE A 227 9.54 -22.21 5.20
C ILE A 227 9.43 -21.60 3.80
N ASP A 228 8.82 -20.41 3.74
CA ASP A 228 8.62 -19.65 2.51
C ASP A 228 9.00 -18.19 2.74
N PHE A 229 9.60 -17.57 1.73
CA PHE A 229 10.05 -16.18 1.77
C PHE A 229 9.22 -15.34 0.81
N ASP A 230 8.76 -14.19 1.30
CA ASP A 230 8.10 -13.17 0.50
C ASP A 230 8.56 -11.78 0.98
N VAL A 231 9.23 -11.02 0.11
CA VAL A 231 9.82 -9.73 0.49
C VAL A 231 8.78 -8.67 0.88
N CYS A 232 7.56 -8.74 0.37
CA CYS A 232 6.49 -7.81 0.74
C CYS A 232 5.94 -8.15 2.13
N VAL A 233 5.76 -9.44 2.43
CA VAL A 233 5.39 -9.91 3.78
C VAL A 233 6.44 -9.47 4.80
N LEU A 234 7.72 -9.71 4.50
CA LEU A 234 8.82 -9.27 5.37
C LEU A 234 8.84 -7.75 5.52
N SER A 235 8.51 -6.99 4.47
CA SER A 235 8.40 -5.54 4.55
C SER A 235 7.27 -5.11 5.50
N ASN A 236 6.14 -5.80 5.51
CA ASN A 236 5.02 -5.51 6.43
C ASN A 236 5.36 -5.84 7.88
N VAL A 237 6.01 -6.98 8.11
CA VAL A 237 6.50 -7.37 9.45
C VAL A 237 7.50 -6.34 9.96
N LEU A 238 8.52 -6.02 9.17
CA LEU A 238 9.52 -5.04 9.57
C LEU A 238 8.88 -3.68 9.78
N TYR A 239 7.97 -3.23 8.91
CA TYR A 239 7.25 -1.97 9.09
C TYR A 239 6.54 -1.92 10.45
N MET A 240 5.79 -2.97 10.83
CA MET A 240 5.14 -3.07 12.14
C MET A 240 6.15 -2.96 13.29
N VAL A 241 7.28 -3.68 13.21
CA VAL A 241 8.37 -3.63 14.21
C VAL A 241 8.95 -2.22 14.32
N GLN A 242 9.21 -1.54 13.20
CA GLN A 242 9.71 -0.16 13.19
C GLN A 242 8.69 0.82 13.77
N GLN A 243 7.41 0.69 13.40
CA GLN A 243 6.33 1.60 13.79
C GLN A 243 6.11 1.57 15.31
N ARG A 244 6.22 0.37 15.90
CA ARG A 244 6.14 0.15 17.35
C ARG A 244 7.46 0.37 18.08
N GLN A 245 8.50 0.83 17.37
CA GLN A 245 9.82 1.10 17.93
C GLN A 245 10.43 -0.10 18.67
N LEU A 246 10.10 -1.31 18.24
CA LEU A 246 10.66 -2.52 18.83
C LEU A 246 12.13 -2.67 18.41
N ALA A 247 12.94 -3.20 19.33
CA ALA A 247 14.31 -3.55 19.04
C ALA A 247 14.34 -4.67 17.99
N PHE A 248 15.19 -4.53 16.97
CA PHE A 248 15.39 -5.58 15.98
C PHE A 248 16.05 -6.79 16.61
N THR A 249 15.48 -7.96 16.35
CA THR A 249 16.09 -9.25 16.67
C THR A 249 17.00 -9.72 15.53
N ALA A 250 17.68 -10.85 15.76
CA ALA A 250 18.46 -11.50 14.71
C ALA A 250 17.62 -11.87 13.48
N ALA A 251 16.34 -12.25 13.65
CA ALA A 251 15.46 -12.58 12.53
C ALA A 251 14.98 -11.34 11.77
N ASP A 252 14.78 -10.20 12.46
CA ASP A 252 14.51 -8.92 11.80
C ASP A 252 15.68 -8.50 10.93
N SER A 253 16.90 -8.53 11.50
CA SER A 253 18.12 -8.22 10.76
C SER A 253 18.34 -9.16 9.56
N ALA A 254 18.10 -10.47 9.73
CA ALA A 254 18.21 -11.44 8.63
C ALA A 254 17.14 -11.22 7.55
N SER A 255 15.92 -10.81 7.94
CA SER A 255 14.85 -10.47 7.00
C SER A 255 15.18 -9.20 6.22
N LEU A 256 15.75 -8.19 6.87
CA LEU A 256 16.24 -6.98 6.21
C LEU A 256 17.42 -7.29 5.27
N GLN A 257 18.33 -8.18 5.68
CA GLN A 257 19.42 -8.66 4.82
C GLN A 257 18.88 -9.38 3.57
N LEU A 258 17.84 -10.22 3.70
CA LEU A 258 17.21 -10.85 2.55
C LEU A 258 16.61 -9.80 1.59
N ILE A 259 15.90 -8.81 2.11
CA ILE A 259 15.37 -7.70 1.30
C ILE A 259 16.51 -6.96 0.59
N GLN A 260 17.59 -6.64 1.32
CA GLN A 260 18.77 -6.00 0.74
C GLN A 260 19.36 -6.83 -0.40
N GLU A 261 19.56 -8.13 -0.23
CA GLU A 261 20.14 -8.98 -1.27
C GLU A 261 19.23 -9.05 -2.50
N VAL A 262 17.91 -9.12 -2.33
CA VAL A 262 16.92 -9.03 -3.43
C VAL A 262 17.00 -7.68 -4.15
N VAL A 263 17.17 -6.58 -3.41
CA VAL A 263 17.30 -5.24 -3.99
C VAL A 263 18.62 -5.09 -4.75
N LYS A 264 19.73 -5.51 -4.13
CA LYS A 264 21.08 -5.45 -4.68
C LYS A 264 21.20 -6.20 -6.00
N SER A 265 20.61 -7.39 -6.12
CA SER A 265 20.62 -8.17 -7.36
C SER A 265 19.43 -7.87 -8.30
N ARG A 266 18.58 -6.88 -7.97
CA ARG A 266 17.41 -6.46 -8.75
C ARG A 266 16.42 -7.59 -9.06
N GLU A 267 16.35 -8.60 -8.19
CA GLU A 267 15.46 -9.75 -8.36
C GLU A 267 13.98 -9.36 -8.28
N TYR A 268 13.65 -8.25 -7.62
CA TYR A 268 12.31 -7.67 -7.65
C TYR A 268 11.88 -7.19 -9.04
N MET A 269 12.82 -6.91 -9.95
CA MET A 269 12.55 -6.57 -11.35
C MET A 269 12.54 -7.83 -12.23
N LEU A 270 13.54 -8.70 -12.04
CA LEU A 270 13.79 -9.84 -12.93
C LEU A 270 12.86 -11.02 -12.64
N HIS A 271 12.61 -11.28 -11.35
CA HIS A 271 11.90 -12.46 -10.87
C HIS A 271 10.89 -12.13 -9.75
N PRO A 272 9.97 -11.15 -9.94
CA PRO A 272 9.09 -10.66 -8.88
C PRO A 272 8.21 -11.75 -8.26
N SER A 273 7.62 -12.64 -9.07
CA SER A 273 6.80 -13.76 -8.57
C SER A 273 7.58 -14.83 -7.80
N PHE A 274 8.91 -14.77 -7.85
CA PHE A 274 9.77 -15.71 -7.14
C PHE A 274 10.16 -15.18 -5.76
N VAL A 275 10.50 -13.88 -5.67
CA VAL A 275 10.91 -13.22 -4.42
C VAL A 275 9.74 -12.68 -3.59
N ALA A 276 8.60 -12.42 -4.23
CA ALA A 276 7.33 -12.05 -3.58
C ALA A 276 6.19 -12.87 -4.17
N PRO A 277 6.10 -14.19 -3.90
CA PRO A 277 5.09 -15.06 -4.50
C PRO A 277 3.63 -14.59 -4.31
N HIS A 278 3.35 -13.82 -3.26
CA HIS A 278 2.00 -13.34 -2.96
C HIS A 278 1.64 -12.00 -3.60
N TYR A 279 2.63 -11.25 -4.07
CA TYR A 279 2.42 -9.92 -4.65
C TYR A 279 2.85 -9.87 -6.12
N SER A 280 3.89 -10.62 -6.47
CA SER A 280 4.29 -11.05 -7.82
C SER A 280 4.52 -9.96 -8.87
N ARG A 281 4.45 -8.68 -8.49
CA ARG A 281 4.55 -7.52 -9.38
C ARG A 281 5.56 -6.52 -8.83
N SER A 282 6.50 -6.07 -9.67
CA SER A 282 7.57 -5.16 -9.26
C SER A 282 7.05 -3.82 -8.73
N SER A 283 5.97 -3.28 -9.31
CA SER A 283 5.33 -2.05 -8.81
C SER A 283 4.83 -2.18 -7.37
N ILE A 284 4.27 -3.35 -7.02
CA ILE A 284 3.80 -3.64 -5.66
C ILE A 284 4.97 -3.85 -4.71
N ILE A 285 6.03 -4.54 -5.14
CA ILE A 285 7.25 -4.70 -4.34
C ILE A 285 7.86 -3.32 -4.02
N LEU A 286 8.01 -2.45 -5.02
CA LEU A 286 8.52 -1.08 -4.84
C LEU A 286 7.61 -0.25 -3.91
N TYR A 287 6.29 -0.41 -4.01
CA TYR A 287 5.35 0.22 -3.08
C TYR A 287 5.58 -0.23 -1.63
N HIS A 288 5.83 -1.52 -1.37
CA HIS A 288 6.15 -2.03 -0.03
C HIS A 288 7.51 -1.53 0.49
N LEU A 289 8.54 -1.55 -0.35
CA LEU A 289 9.87 -1.06 0.00
C LEU A 289 9.85 0.43 0.33
N SER A 290 9.15 1.24 -0.47
CA SER A 290 9.00 2.67 -0.19
C SER A 290 8.33 2.93 1.14
N ARG A 291 7.26 2.18 1.50
CA ARG A 291 6.58 2.28 2.79
C ARG A 291 7.51 1.94 3.95
N LEU A 292 8.29 0.86 3.80
CA LEU A 292 9.27 0.45 4.82
C LEU A 292 10.36 1.51 5.04
N MET A 293 10.92 2.05 3.97
CA MET A 293 12.01 3.04 4.00
C MET A 293 11.54 4.43 4.43
N GLN A 294 10.26 4.77 4.23
CA GLN A 294 9.71 6.08 4.60
C GLN A 294 9.67 6.30 6.12
N LEU A 295 9.51 5.23 6.90
CA LEU A 295 9.28 5.37 8.34
C LEU A 295 10.54 5.75 9.13
N ARG A 296 11.70 5.20 8.73
CA ARG A 296 13.01 5.55 9.26
C ARG A 296 14.10 5.11 8.28
N THR A 297 15.22 5.81 8.32
CA THR A 297 16.42 5.47 7.54
C THR A 297 16.85 4.03 7.85
N LEU A 298 17.04 3.24 6.80
CA LEU A 298 17.50 1.86 6.90
C LEU A 298 18.87 1.75 6.22
N PRO A 299 20.00 1.80 6.96
CA PRO A 299 21.33 1.87 6.37
C PRO A 299 21.65 0.77 5.34
N LEU A 300 21.04 -0.42 5.47
CA LEU A 300 21.21 -1.51 4.51
C LEU A 300 20.50 -1.27 3.17
N LEU A 301 19.47 -0.44 3.12
CA LEU A 301 18.69 -0.14 1.91
C LEU A 301 19.00 1.23 1.31
N GLU A 302 19.46 2.20 2.10
CA GLU A 302 19.78 3.54 1.61
C GLU A 302 20.73 3.58 0.39
N PRO A 303 21.81 2.75 0.32
CA PRO A 303 22.69 2.73 -0.84
C PRO A 303 21.98 2.42 -2.16
N TYR A 304 20.81 1.76 -2.09
CA TYR A 304 20.04 1.35 -3.26
C TYR A 304 18.85 2.27 -3.57
N LYS A 305 18.62 3.33 -2.77
CA LYS A 305 17.46 4.23 -2.94
C LYS A 305 17.37 4.83 -4.35
N GLN A 306 18.49 5.27 -4.92
CA GLN A 306 18.52 5.82 -6.29
C GLN A 306 18.19 4.76 -7.35
N GLN A 307 18.64 3.53 -7.16
CA GLN A 307 18.28 2.41 -8.04
C GLN A 307 16.77 2.14 -7.98
N LEU A 308 16.19 2.11 -6.78
CA LEU A 308 14.75 1.90 -6.58
C LEU A 308 13.90 3.00 -7.21
N ILE A 309 14.35 4.27 -7.10
CA ILE A 309 13.71 5.42 -7.76
C ILE A 309 13.74 5.25 -9.29
N ALA A 310 14.91 4.96 -9.86
CA ALA A 310 15.07 4.78 -11.30
C ALA A 310 14.20 3.63 -11.82
N ASP A 311 14.14 2.52 -11.08
CA ASP A 311 13.31 1.36 -11.43
C ASP A 311 11.80 1.68 -11.33
N ALA A 312 11.39 2.45 -10.33
CA ALA A 312 10.01 2.91 -10.21
C ALA A 312 9.60 3.83 -11.37
N GLN A 313 10.47 4.75 -11.78
CA GLN A 313 10.25 5.62 -12.94
C GLN A 313 10.17 4.81 -14.24
N LEU A 314 11.05 3.82 -14.41
CA LEU A 314 11.04 2.93 -15.58
C LEU A 314 9.71 2.17 -15.69
N ILE A 315 9.27 1.51 -14.60
CA ILE A 315 7.99 0.77 -14.61
C ILE A 315 6.82 1.73 -14.81
N PHE A 316 6.86 2.92 -14.21
CA PHE A 316 5.82 3.92 -14.38
C PHE A 316 5.64 4.29 -15.85
N ALA A 317 6.75 4.53 -16.57
CA ALA A 317 6.73 4.88 -17.98
C ALA A 317 6.24 3.74 -18.89
N GLN A 318 6.48 2.49 -18.48
CA GLN A 318 6.13 1.30 -19.25
C GLN A 318 4.72 0.75 -18.95
N SER A 319 4.12 1.11 -17.82
CA SER A 319 2.83 0.56 -17.42
C SER A 319 1.67 1.29 -18.09
N ASP A 320 0.69 0.54 -18.57
CA ASP A 320 -0.61 1.06 -18.98
C ASP A 320 -1.67 0.96 -17.87
N ASN A 321 -1.35 0.26 -16.77
CA ASN A 321 -2.28 0.10 -15.67
C ASN A 321 -2.27 1.34 -14.78
N LEU A 322 -3.44 1.97 -14.62
CA LEU A 322 -3.57 3.19 -13.81
C LEU A 322 -3.20 2.97 -12.33
N VAL A 323 -3.55 1.82 -11.75
CA VAL A 323 -3.25 1.52 -10.34
C VAL A 323 -1.75 1.32 -10.13
N ASP A 324 -1.03 0.73 -11.09
CA ASP A 324 0.45 0.71 -11.07
C ASP A 324 1.01 2.14 -10.99
N LYS A 325 0.54 3.04 -11.86
CA LYS A 325 1.00 4.44 -11.87
C LYS A 325 0.72 5.14 -10.54
N ILE A 326 -0.43 4.89 -9.92
CA ILE A 326 -0.82 5.43 -8.61
C ILE A 326 0.15 4.97 -7.51
N ILE A 327 0.41 3.66 -7.40
CA ILE A 327 1.27 3.13 -6.33
C ILE A 327 2.75 3.48 -6.55
N LEU A 328 3.21 3.53 -7.81
CA LEU A 328 4.57 3.96 -8.14
C LEU A 328 4.76 5.45 -7.88
N SER A 329 3.77 6.28 -8.18
CA SER A 329 3.81 7.70 -7.84
C SER A 329 3.90 7.91 -6.35
N THR A 330 3.12 7.15 -5.57
CA THR A 330 3.19 7.16 -4.11
C THR A 330 4.57 6.72 -3.61
N ALA A 331 5.15 5.68 -4.21
CA ALA A 331 6.49 5.22 -3.85
C ALA A 331 7.57 6.29 -4.12
N LEU A 332 7.51 6.96 -5.27
CA LEU A 332 8.43 8.05 -5.62
C LEU A 332 8.32 9.22 -4.63
N MET A 333 7.08 9.63 -4.30
CA MET A 333 6.86 10.70 -3.31
C MET A 333 7.39 10.33 -1.92
N ARG A 334 7.21 9.09 -1.46
CA ARG A 334 7.80 8.60 -0.21
C ARG A 334 9.33 8.64 -0.20
N TRP A 335 9.96 8.49 -1.36
CA TRP A 335 11.41 8.64 -1.51
C TRP A 335 11.87 10.09 -1.71
N GLY A 336 10.94 11.05 -1.77
CA GLY A 336 11.23 12.48 -1.94
C GLY A 336 11.42 12.90 -3.40
N VAL A 337 10.85 12.16 -4.35
CA VAL A 337 10.93 12.45 -5.78
C VAL A 337 9.55 12.75 -6.34
N GLN A 338 9.46 13.81 -7.15
CA GLN A 338 8.24 14.15 -7.87
C GLN A 338 7.93 13.06 -8.92
N PRO A 339 6.72 12.48 -8.91
CA PRO A 339 6.36 11.47 -9.89
C PRO A 339 6.16 12.09 -11.28
N PRO A 340 6.34 11.33 -12.36
CA PRO A 340 5.97 11.82 -13.69
C PRO A 340 4.48 12.16 -13.75
N VAL A 341 4.13 13.15 -14.57
CA VAL A 341 2.74 13.61 -14.69
C VAL A 341 1.88 12.46 -15.21
N THR A 342 0.93 12.01 -14.38
CA THR A 342 -0.10 11.08 -14.82
C THR A 342 -1.19 11.89 -15.52
N ALA A 343 -1.11 12.03 -16.84
CA ALA A 343 -2.18 12.67 -17.61
C ALA A 343 -3.45 11.81 -17.52
N MET A 344 -4.37 12.18 -16.64
CA MET A 344 -5.69 11.56 -16.54
C MET A 344 -6.69 12.41 -17.32
N GLN A 345 -6.53 12.51 -18.64
CA GLN A 345 -7.57 13.05 -19.51
C GLN A 345 -8.47 11.90 -19.92
N THR A 346 -9.60 11.78 -19.25
CA THR A 346 -10.59 10.74 -19.53
C THR A 346 -11.98 11.29 -19.25
N ASP A 347 -12.93 10.92 -20.10
CA ASP A 347 -14.36 11.21 -19.90
C ASP A 347 -14.97 10.33 -18.80
N VAL A 348 -14.22 9.33 -18.31
CA VAL A 348 -14.65 8.39 -17.26
C VAL A 348 -14.11 8.85 -15.90
N PRO A 349 -14.92 8.88 -14.83
CA PRO A 349 -14.43 9.19 -13.49
C PRO A 349 -13.28 8.25 -13.08
N VAL A 350 -12.18 8.81 -12.57
CA VAL A 350 -10.99 8.06 -12.14
C VAL A 350 -11.34 6.94 -11.14
N THR A 351 -12.32 7.17 -10.27
CA THR A 351 -12.86 6.17 -9.33
C THR A 351 -13.41 4.93 -10.06
N ALA A 352 -14.13 5.12 -11.16
CA ALA A 352 -14.64 4.00 -11.95
C ALA A 352 -13.49 3.24 -12.62
N LEU A 353 -12.42 3.92 -13.05
CA LEU A 353 -11.26 3.26 -13.64
C LEU A 353 -10.49 2.39 -12.64
N VAL A 354 -10.29 2.89 -11.40
CA VAL A 354 -9.58 2.12 -10.38
C VAL A 354 -10.43 0.99 -9.79
N GLU A 355 -11.75 1.19 -9.64
CA GLU A 355 -12.66 0.17 -9.12
C GLU A 355 -12.85 -1.00 -10.09
N ASN A 356 -12.84 -0.75 -11.40
CA ASN A 356 -12.99 -1.76 -12.46
C ASN A 356 -11.65 -2.24 -13.04
N SER A 357 -10.52 -1.86 -12.43
CA SER A 357 -9.20 -2.27 -12.90
C SER A 357 -8.98 -3.79 -12.75
N ASP A 358 -8.28 -4.39 -13.71
CA ASP A 358 -7.76 -5.77 -13.63
C ASP A 358 -6.55 -5.90 -12.68
N PHE A 359 -6.25 -4.85 -11.92
CA PHE A 359 -5.12 -4.79 -11.02
C PHE A 359 -5.29 -5.79 -9.87
N VAL A 360 -4.41 -6.80 -9.86
CA VAL A 360 -4.32 -7.78 -8.78
C VAL A 360 -3.24 -7.35 -7.80
N PHE A 361 -3.65 -6.96 -6.59
CA PHE A 361 -2.69 -6.60 -5.53
C PHE A 361 -2.11 -7.84 -4.83
N PHE A 362 -2.92 -8.88 -4.67
CA PHE A 362 -2.56 -10.09 -3.94
C PHE A 362 -2.94 -11.37 -4.70
N ILE A 363 -2.05 -12.36 -4.65
CA ILE A 363 -2.19 -13.66 -5.28
C ILE A 363 -1.94 -14.75 -4.23
N ALA A 364 -2.88 -15.67 -4.05
CA ALA A 364 -2.54 -16.94 -3.42
C ALA A 364 -1.98 -17.87 -4.51
N ASN A 365 -0.68 -18.13 -4.47
CA ASN A 365 -0.06 -19.08 -5.38
C ASN A 365 0.24 -20.38 -4.63
N MET A 366 -0.62 -21.39 -4.73
CA MET A 366 -0.40 -22.67 -4.03
C MET A 366 0.86 -23.39 -4.51
N THR A 367 1.29 -23.15 -5.75
CA THR A 367 2.52 -23.74 -6.32
C THR A 367 3.80 -23.11 -5.78
N SER A 368 3.71 -21.92 -5.17
CA SER A 368 4.87 -21.22 -4.59
C SER A 368 5.54 -22.02 -3.47
N MET A 369 4.79 -22.90 -2.79
CA MET A 369 5.26 -23.75 -1.70
C MET A 369 6.03 -24.99 -2.17
N LEU A 370 6.05 -25.27 -3.47
CA LEU A 370 6.71 -26.44 -4.03
C LEU A 370 8.24 -26.26 -4.07
N PRO A 371 9.03 -27.32 -3.91
CA PRO A 371 10.48 -27.24 -4.05
C PRO A 371 10.87 -26.92 -5.50
N ASN A 372 12.02 -26.27 -5.69
CA ASN A 372 12.62 -26.12 -7.02
C ASN A 372 13.06 -27.50 -7.56
N PRO A 373 12.95 -27.78 -8.88
CA PRO A 373 12.54 -26.86 -9.96
C PRO A 373 11.02 -26.78 -10.22
N PHE A 374 10.19 -27.59 -9.53
CA PHE A 374 8.75 -27.67 -9.77
C PHE A 374 8.02 -26.33 -9.57
N LYS A 375 8.46 -25.47 -8.65
CA LYS A 375 7.96 -24.09 -8.49
C LYS A 375 8.16 -23.26 -9.76
N GLN A 376 9.30 -23.38 -10.44
CA GLN A 376 9.56 -22.62 -11.66
C GLN A 376 8.69 -23.11 -12.82
N TRP A 377 8.55 -24.43 -12.96
CA TRP A 377 7.78 -25.05 -14.04
C TRP A 377 6.25 -24.91 -13.85
N MET A 378 5.71 -25.22 -12.68
CA MET A 378 4.27 -25.03 -12.42
C MET A 378 3.89 -23.58 -12.16
N GLY A 379 4.82 -22.77 -11.69
CA GLY A 379 4.60 -21.34 -11.55
C GLY A 379 4.29 -20.67 -12.89
N SER A 380 4.84 -21.14 -14.01
CA SER A 380 4.60 -20.54 -15.33
C SER A 380 3.27 -20.94 -15.97
N THR A 381 2.60 -22.01 -15.52
CA THR A 381 1.34 -22.47 -16.10
C THR A 381 0.11 -21.73 -15.56
N GLY A 382 0.25 -20.99 -14.47
CA GLY A 382 -0.85 -20.29 -13.80
C GLY A 382 -1.82 -21.19 -13.03
N LEU A 383 -1.68 -22.51 -13.13
CA LEU A 383 -2.52 -23.48 -12.43
C LEU A 383 -2.33 -23.36 -10.91
N GLY A 384 -3.41 -23.21 -10.14
CA GLY A 384 -3.35 -23.07 -8.68
C GLY A 384 -2.99 -21.67 -8.18
N ARG A 385 -3.08 -20.65 -9.06
CA ARG A 385 -3.06 -19.24 -8.67
C ARG A 385 -4.50 -18.76 -8.46
N PHE A 386 -4.69 -18.00 -7.39
CA PHE A 386 -5.93 -17.31 -7.10
C PHE A 386 -5.65 -15.82 -7.01
N PHE A 387 -6.34 -15.04 -7.82
CA PHE A 387 -6.18 -13.59 -7.89
C PHE A 387 -7.23 -12.95 -7.00
N TYR A 388 -6.82 -12.04 -6.13
CA TYR A 388 -7.74 -11.38 -5.20
C TYR A 388 -7.87 -9.90 -5.50
N TYR A 389 -9.10 -9.40 -5.40
CA TYR A 389 -9.47 -8.03 -5.75
C TYR A 389 -10.30 -7.40 -4.63
N ALA A 390 -10.14 -6.09 -4.43
CA ALA A 390 -10.96 -5.31 -3.54
C ALA A 390 -11.09 -3.87 -4.08
N PRO A 391 -12.24 -3.51 -4.70
CA PRO A 391 -12.44 -2.18 -5.27
C PRO A 391 -12.23 -1.05 -4.25
N ALA A 392 -12.62 -1.27 -2.99
CA ALA A 392 -12.39 -0.31 -1.93
C ALA A 392 -10.90 -0.07 -1.62
N TYR A 393 -10.06 -1.10 -1.76
CA TYR A 393 -8.63 -0.92 -1.55
C TYR A 393 -7.98 -0.15 -2.71
N ASN A 394 -8.44 -0.34 -3.95
CA ASN A 394 -7.99 0.48 -5.09
C ASN A 394 -8.33 1.97 -4.87
N ASN A 395 -9.53 2.26 -4.35
CA ASN A 395 -9.89 3.62 -3.94
C ASN A 395 -8.99 4.16 -2.82
N VAL A 396 -8.62 3.34 -1.84
CA VAL A 396 -7.68 3.73 -0.76
C VAL A 396 -6.29 4.02 -1.30
N LEU A 397 -5.78 3.26 -2.28
CA LEU A 397 -4.52 3.55 -2.94
C LEU A 397 -4.55 4.88 -3.69
N LEU A 398 -5.67 5.19 -4.37
CA LEU A 398 -5.90 6.49 -4.99
C LEU A 398 -5.95 7.62 -3.94
N LEU A 399 -6.65 7.40 -2.82
CA LEU A 399 -6.73 8.36 -1.71
C LEU A 399 -5.35 8.65 -1.15
N GLU A 400 -4.55 7.61 -0.91
CA GLU A 400 -3.18 7.73 -0.45
C GLU A 400 -2.35 8.59 -1.41
N TYR A 401 -2.42 8.31 -2.71
CA TYR A 401 -1.73 9.10 -3.73
C TYR A 401 -2.12 10.59 -3.68
N LEU A 402 -3.42 10.91 -3.59
CA LEU A 402 -3.90 12.29 -3.53
C LEU A 402 -3.41 13.02 -2.27
N VAL A 403 -3.42 12.34 -1.11
CA VAL A 403 -2.90 12.89 0.14
C VAL A 403 -1.40 13.16 0.04
N TRP A 404 -0.63 12.21 -0.51
CA TRP A 404 0.81 12.41 -0.73
C TRP A 404 1.12 13.55 -1.69
N ARG A 405 0.38 13.65 -2.79
CA ARG A 405 0.55 14.74 -3.77
C ARG A 405 0.32 16.10 -3.09
N LYS A 406 -0.71 16.21 -2.27
CA LYS A 406 -0.99 17.44 -1.50
C LYS A 406 0.16 17.79 -0.55
N ARG A 407 0.71 16.80 0.16
CA ARG A 407 1.84 17.00 1.09
C ARG A 407 3.09 17.50 0.37
N VAL A 408 3.46 16.82 -0.70
CA VAL A 408 4.65 17.17 -1.49
C VAL A 408 4.51 18.53 -2.19
N ASN A 409 3.29 18.99 -2.49
CA ASN A 409 3.04 20.33 -3.04
C ASN A 409 2.97 21.44 -1.97
N SER A 410 2.92 21.08 -0.69
CA SER A 410 2.87 22.03 0.44
C SER A 410 4.20 22.21 1.16
N GLU A 411 5.16 21.32 0.91
CA GLU A 411 6.57 21.43 1.30
C GLU A 411 7.36 22.18 0.22
#